data_AF-A0A661IPL2-F1
#
_entry.id   AF-A0A661IPL2-F1
#
_cell.length_a   1.000
_cell.length_b   1.000
_cell.length_c   1.000
_cell.angle_alpha   90.00
_cell.angle_beta   90.00
_cell.angle_gamma   90.00
#
_symmetry.space_group_name_H-M   'P 1'
#
loop_
_entity.id
_entity.type
_entity.pdbx_description
1 polymer ?
#
loop_
_entity_poly.entity_id
_entity_poly.type
_entity_poly.pdbx_seq_one_letter_code
_entity_poly.pdbx_strand_id
1 'polypeptide(L)'
;MKNFFLIMLAILVALQFIPSEIDNPKTNKNLEIKVSPEIMSIFKRSCYDCHSNEVISPWYSKIAPASLYIKGHVDLGRKWLNFSTWENYTPKEKDDKLKGIFRTVYAAMPLESYITLHKEAKLTKHEIKLIRDWTGKAPF
;
A
#
# COMPACT_ATOMS: atom_id res chain seq x y z
N MET A 1 -22.38 -28.73 16.77
CA MET A 1 -21.81 -27.41 17.16
C MET A 1 -20.40 -27.51 17.74
N LYS A 2 -20.14 -28.30 18.80
CA LYS A 2 -18.78 -28.44 19.41
C LYS A 2 -17.68 -28.78 18.40
N ASN A 3 -17.95 -29.71 17.48
CA ASN A 3 -16.97 -30.14 16.47
C ASN A 3 -16.64 -29.05 15.44
N PHE A 4 -17.58 -28.14 15.15
CA PHE A 4 -17.35 -27.04 14.21
C PHE A 4 -16.34 -26.03 14.76
N PHE A 5 -16.47 -25.63 16.03
CA PHE A 5 -15.52 -24.71 16.67
C PHE A 5 -14.12 -25.32 16.78
N LEU A 6 -14.02 -26.62 17.06
CA LEU A 6 -12.74 -27.32 17.10
C LEU A 6 -12.07 -27.38 15.73
N ILE A 7 -12.83 -27.65 14.66
CA ILE A 7 -12.33 -27.61 13.28
C ILE A 7 -11.87 -26.21 12.90
N MET A 8 -12.67 -25.17 13.20
CA MET A 8 -12.31 -23.78 12.91
C MET A 8 -11.04 -23.36 13.65
N LEU A 9 -10.91 -23.71 14.94
CA LEU A 9 -9.72 -23.44 15.73
C LEU A 9 -8.49 -24.15 15.17
N ALA A 10 -8.62 -25.42 14.79
CA ALA A 10 -7.54 -26.17 14.17
C ALA A 10 -7.06 -25.51 12.87
N ILE A 11 -7.97 -25.00 12.04
CA ILE A 11 -7.64 -24.24 10.83
C ILE A 11 -6.89 -22.95 11.18
N LEU A 12 -7.38 -22.16 12.15
CA LEU A 12 -6.72 -20.90 12.55
C LEU A 12 -5.32 -21.12 13.11
N VAL A 13 -5.10 -22.22 13.85
CA VAL A 13 -3.78 -22.63 14.34
C VAL A 13 -2.89 -23.05 13.18
N ALA A 14 -3.39 -23.88 12.25
CA ALA A 14 -2.64 -24.31 11.07
C ALA A 14 -2.20 -23.11 10.21
N LEU A 15 -3.05 -22.09 10.04
CA LEU A 15 -2.73 -20.88 9.29
C LEU A 15 -1.56 -20.08 9.89
N GLN A 16 -1.30 -20.17 11.20
CA GLN A 16 -0.17 -19.46 11.82
C GLN A 16 1.19 -19.97 11.34
N PHE A 17 1.25 -21.20 10.81
CA PHE A 17 2.49 -21.80 10.30
C PHE A 17 2.81 -21.38 8.86
N ILE A 18 1.96 -20.57 8.22
CA ILE A 18 2.23 -20.02 6.88
C ILE A 18 3.04 -18.73 7.01
N PRO A 19 4.28 -18.67 6.48
CA PRO A 19 5.12 -17.48 6.54
C PRO A 19 4.43 -16.29 5.88
N SER A 20 4.35 -15.17 6.60
CA SER A 20 3.61 -13.98 6.17
C SER A 20 4.33 -12.67 6.50
N GLU A 21 5.65 -12.74 6.69
CA GLU A 21 6.44 -11.55 6.97
C GLU A 21 6.48 -10.58 5.78
N ILE A 22 6.29 -9.31 6.08
CA ILE A 22 6.41 -8.21 5.12
C ILE A 22 7.88 -7.79 5.10
N ASP A 23 8.54 -8.04 3.98
CA ASP A 23 9.93 -7.63 3.80
C ASP A 23 10.02 -6.13 3.51
N ASN A 24 11.04 -5.47 4.06
CA ASN A 24 11.37 -4.07 3.80
C ASN A 24 12.81 -4.01 3.29
N PRO A 25 13.03 -4.37 2.00
CA PRO A 25 14.37 -4.46 1.47
C PRO A 25 15.05 -3.09 1.47
N LYS A 26 16.31 -3.05 1.92
CA LYS A 26 17.12 -1.83 1.91
C LYS A 26 17.20 -1.29 0.48
N THR A 27 16.76 -0.05 0.31
CA THR A 27 16.69 0.61 -1.00
C THR A 27 17.51 1.88 -1.00
N ASN A 28 18.22 2.14 -2.10
CA ASN A 28 18.96 3.38 -2.27
C ASN A 28 17.99 4.56 -2.33
N LYS A 29 18.14 5.54 -1.44
CA LYS A 29 17.29 6.74 -1.39
C LYS A 29 17.32 7.58 -2.68
N ASN A 30 18.35 7.43 -3.50
CA ASN A 30 18.38 8.07 -4.82
C ASN A 30 17.37 7.49 -5.82
N LEU A 31 16.86 6.28 -5.57
CA LEU A 31 15.83 5.64 -6.41
C LEU A 31 14.40 6.00 -5.99
N GLU A 32 14.25 6.60 -4.82
CA GLU A 32 12.94 7.00 -4.30
C GLU A 32 12.36 8.16 -5.12
N ILE A 33 11.03 8.19 -5.21
CA ILE A 33 10.33 9.26 -5.88
C ILE A 33 10.67 10.63 -5.29
N LYS A 34 10.91 11.62 -6.16
CA LYS A 34 11.19 13.00 -5.76
C LYS A 34 9.97 13.87 -5.99
N VAL A 35 9.39 14.38 -4.91
CA VAL A 35 8.22 15.27 -4.90
C VAL A 35 8.42 16.39 -3.89
N SER A 36 7.53 17.38 -3.87
CA SER A 36 7.56 18.43 -2.86
C SER A 36 7.38 17.84 -1.45
N PRO A 37 7.87 18.52 -0.38
CA PRO A 37 7.68 18.06 0.99
C PRO A 37 6.21 17.82 1.36
N GLU A 38 5.30 18.65 0.84
CA GLU A 38 3.86 18.52 1.05
C GLU A 38 3.32 17.19 0.49
N ILE A 39 3.62 16.88 -0.77
CA ILE A 39 3.17 15.64 -1.41
C ILE A 39 3.82 14.42 -0.76
N MET A 40 5.11 14.51 -0.41
CA MET A 40 5.81 13.44 0.29
C MET A 40 5.15 13.11 1.63
N SER A 41 4.71 14.13 2.39
CA SER A 41 4.01 13.92 3.66
C SER A 41 2.70 13.16 3.48
N ILE A 42 1.96 13.45 2.41
CA ILE A 42 0.71 12.75 2.07
C ILE A 42 1.01 11.31 1.68
N PHE A 43 1.99 11.08 0.79
CA PHE A 43 2.35 9.73 0.37
C PHE A 43 2.77 8.87 1.55
N LYS A 44 3.65 9.38 2.43
CA LYS A 44 4.11 8.62 3.60
C LYS A 44 2.97 8.22 4.52
N ARG A 45 1.99 9.10 4.72
CA ARG A 45 0.83 8.82 5.58
C ARG A 45 -0.20 7.90 4.93
N SER A 46 -0.41 8.01 3.62
CA SER A 46 -1.58 7.38 2.97
C SER A 46 -1.24 6.27 1.98
N CYS A 47 0.03 6.12 1.59
CA CYS A 47 0.42 5.25 0.46
C CYS A 47 1.62 4.35 0.75
N TYR A 48 2.60 4.80 1.55
CA TYR A 48 3.86 4.09 1.73
C TYR A 48 3.72 2.70 2.35
N ASP A 49 2.72 2.47 3.20
CA ASP A 49 2.47 1.16 3.81
C ASP A 49 2.12 0.05 2.81
N CYS A 50 1.75 0.40 1.57
CA CYS A 50 1.48 -0.58 0.51
C CYS A 50 2.38 -0.39 -0.72
N HIS A 51 2.85 0.83 -0.97
CA HIS A 51 3.54 1.21 -2.21
C HIS A 51 5.01 1.62 -1.96
N SER A 52 5.66 1.11 -0.92
CA SER A 52 7.06 1.39 -0.65
C SER A 52 7.79 0.18 -0.04
N ASN A 53 9.12 0.25 0.05
CA ASN A 53 9.95 -0.69 0.80
C ASN A 53 10.12 -0.28 2.28
N GLU A 54 9.31 0.66 2.77
CA GLU A 54 9.36 1.21 4.14
C GLU A 54 8.02 1.03 4.86
N VAL A 55 7.44 -0.17 4.76
CA VAL A 55 6.11 -0.45 5.30
C VAL A 55 6.15 -0.50 6.82
N ILE A 56 5.33 0.33 7.47
CA ILE A 56 5.18 0.32 8.92
C ILE A 56 4.07 -0.64 9.28
N SER A 57 4.45 -1.89 9.56
CA SER A 57 3.49 -2.96 9.78
C SER A 57 2.92 -2.94 11.21
N PRO A 58 1.58 -2.90 11.38
CA PRO A 58 0.95 -2.94 12.70
C PRO A 58 1.07 -4.33 13.33
N TRP A 59 0.88 -4.44 14.65
CA TRP A 59 1.07 -5.71 15.38
C TRP A 59 0.23 -6.88 14.83
N TYR A 60 -0.97 -6.61 14.32
CA TYR A 60 -1.87 -7.62 13.76
C TYR A 60 -1.41 -8.16 12.40
N SER A 61 -0.42 -7.52 11.74
CA SER A 61 0.20 -8.05 10.53
C SER A 61 1.07 -9.29 10.79
N LYS A 62 1.21 -9.70 12.05
CA LYS A 62 2.00 -10.88 12.47
C LYS A 62 1.14 -12.09 12.82
N ILE A 63 -0.19 -11.97 12.79
CA ILE A 63 -1.12 -13.02 13.20
C ILE A 63 -2.03 -13.39 12.03
N ALA A 64 -2.09 -14.67 11.67
CA ALA A 64 -2.96 -15.13 10.59
C ALA A 64 -4.43 -15.16 11.05
N PRO A 65 -5.41 -14.94 10.15
CA PRO A 65 -5.26 -14.75 8.70
C PRO A 65 -4.88 -13.32 8.28
N ALA A 66 -4.88 -12.35 9.20
CA ALA A 66 -4.62 -10.95 8.89
C ALA A 66 -3.23 -10.73 8.28
N SER A 67 -2.19 -11.39 8.81
CA SER A 67 -0.83 -11.33 8.28
C SER A 67 -0.75 -11.74 6.80
N LEU A 68 -1.38 -12.85 6.42
CA LEU A 68 -1.41 -13.36 5.05
C LEU A 68 -2.13 -12.38 4.12
N TYR A 69 -3.26 -11.85 4.57
CA TYR A 69 -4.03 -10.88 3.81
C TYR A 69 -3.23 -9.59 3.55
N ILE A 70 -2.66 -9.00 4.62
CA ILE A 70 -1.90 -7.76 4.52
C ILE A 70 -0.65 -7.95 3.66
N LYS A 71 0.09 -9.04 3.87
CA LYS A 71 1.25 -9.36 3.02
C LYS A 71 0.87 -9.42 1.55
N GLY A 72 -0.21 -10.12 1.22
CA GLY A 72 -0.70 -10.20 -0.16
C GLY A 72 -1.02 -8.83 -0.76
N HIS A 73 -1.65 -7.94 0.03
CA HIS A 73 -1.93 -6.57 -0.39
C HIS A 73 -0.68 -5.72 -0.60
N VAL A 74 0.31 -5.81 0.29
CA VAL A 74 1.59 -5.09 0.16
C VAL A 74 2.36 -5.59 -1.07
N ASP A 75 2.48 -6.91 -1.24
CA ASP A 75 3.18 -7.51 -2.38
C ASP A 75 2.51 -7.12 -3.71
N LEU A 76 1.17 -7.11 -3.77
CA LEU A 76 0.43 -6.66 -4.94
C LEU A 76 0.55 -5.15 -5.16
N GLY A 77 0.47 -4.36 -4.10
CA GLY A 77 0.63 -2.91 -4.12
C GLY A 77 1.96 -2.50 -4.74
N ARG A 78 3.06 -3.09 -4.26
CA ARG A 78 4.43 -2.87 -4.77
C ARG A 78 4.59 -3.28 -6.23
N LYS A 79 3.94 -4.36 -6.68
CA LYS A 79 3.94 -4.77 -8.10
C LYS A 79 3.27 -3.72 -8.99
N TRP A 80 2.18 -3.12 -8.52
CA TRP A 80 1.51 -2.04 -9.25
C TRP A 80 2.30 -0.75 -9.22
N LEU A 81 2.87 -0.37 -8.08
CA LEU A 81 3.60 0.87 -7.87
C LEU A 81 4.48 0.75 -6.62
N ASN A 82 5.76 1.09 -6.74
CA ASN A 82 6.69 1.19 -5.62
C ASN A 82 7.46 2.51 -5.68
N PHE A 83 7.17 3.41 -4.75
CA PHE A 83 7.79 4.72 -4.63
C PHE A 83 9.27 4.65 -4.25
N SER A 84 9.71 3.61 -3.54
CA SER A 84 11.11 3.45 -3.16
C SER A 84 12.01 3.10 -4.34
N THR A 85 11.45 2.55 -5.42
CA THR A 85 12.18 2.14 -6.63
C THR A 85 11.75 2.94 -7.85
N TRP A 86 11.22 4.14 -7.65
CA TRP A 86 10.65 4.97 -8.71
C TRP A 86 11.61 5.19 -9.89
N GLU A 87 12.89 5.45 -9.62
CA GLU A 87 13.88 5.70 -10.67
C GLU A 87 14.28 4.46 -11.48
N ASN A 88 13.87 3.26 -11.06
CA ASN A 88 14.08 2.05 -11.85
C ASN A 88 13.03 1.89 -12.96
N TYR A 89 11.91 2.60 -12.90
CA TYR A 89 10.89 2.56 -13.95
C TYR A 89 11.36 3.29 -15.20
N THR A 90 11.09 2.71 -16.36
CA THR A 90 11.24 3.37 -17.66
C THR A 90 10.30 4.59 -17.77
N PRO A 91 10.57 5.54 -18.68
CA PRO A 91 9.68 6.68 -18.88
C PRO A 91 8.22 6.29 -19.17
N LYS A 92 8.02 5.22 -19.95
CA LYS A 92 6.69 4.69 -20.25
C LYS A 92 6.00 4.14 -19.00
N GLU A 93 6.71 3.35 -18.20
CA GLU A 93 6.15 2.83 -16.95
C GLU A 93 5.81 3.94 -15.98
N LYS A 94 6.67 4.96 -15.83
CA LYS A 94 6.38 6.15 -15.02
C LYS A 94 5.09 6.83 -15.50
N ASP A 95 4.90 7.02 -16.80
CA ASP A 95 3.67 7.58 -17.37
C ASP A 95 2.42 6.74 -17.02
N ASP A 96 2.51 5.42 -17.18
CA ASP A 96 1.42 4.49 -16.83
C ASP A 96 1.13 4.50 -15.32
N LYS A 97 2.15 4.57 -14.47
CA LYS A 97 1.98 4.71 -13.00
C LYS A 97 1.30 6.01 -12.63
N LEU A 98 1.71 7.13 -13.24
CA LEU A 98 1.10 8.45 -12.99
C LEU A 98 -0.38 8.45 -13.42
N LYS A 99 -0.73 7.84 -14.55
CA LYS A 99 -2.13 7.63 -14.97
C LYS A 99 -2.90 6.77 -13.96
N GLY A 100 -2.26 5.70 -13.47
CA GLY A 100 -2.80 4.86 -12.40
C GLY A 100 -3.12 5.66 -11.14
N ILE A 101 -2.13 6.38 -10.60
CA ILE A 101 -2.27 7.24 -9.41
C ILE A 101 -3.40 8.25 -9.61
N PHE A 102 -3.41 8.97 -10.74
CA PHE A 102 -4.43 9.98 -11.03
C PHE A 102 -5.86 9.42 -11.00
N ARG A 103 -6.06 8.21 -11.53
CA ARG A 103 -7.37 7.55 -11.58
C ARG A 103 -7.77 6.98 -10.21
N THR A 104 -6.84 6.29 -9.54
CA THR A 104 -7.17 5.54 -8.32
C THR A 104 -7.26 6.43 -7.09
N VAL A 105 -6.47 7.50 -6.97
CA VAL A 105 -6.47 8.39 -5.78
C VAL A 105 -7.82 9.09 -5.55
N TYR A 106 -8.65 9.20 -6.59
CA TYR A 106 -9.99 9.77 -6.48
C TYR A 106 -11.07 8.74 -6.15
N ALA A 107 -10.89 7.48 -6.59
CA ALA A 107 -11.99 6.51 -6.65
C ALA A 107 -11.77 5.23 -5.84
N ALA A 108 -10.53 4.81 -5.65
CA ALA A 108 -10.21 3.47 -5.14
C ALA A 108 -9.12 3.44 -4.07
N MET A 109 -8.27 4.48 -4.00
CA MET A 109 -7.13 4.55 -3.08
C MET A 109 -7.25 5.77 -2.15
N PRO A 110 -6.91 5.61 -0.86
CA PRO A 110 -6.55 4.35 -0.20
C PRO A 110 -7.75 3.39 -0.08
N LEU A 111 -7.48 2.09 0.09
CA LEU A 111 -8.55 1.09 0.20
C LEU A 111 -9.47 1.39 1.39
N GLU A 112 -10.79 1.25 1.20
CA GLU A 112 -11.78 1.47 2.27
C GLU A 112 -11.54 0.57 3.50
N SER A 113 -11.14 -0.67 3.27
CA SER A 113 -10.76 -1.61 4.34
C SER A 113 -9.55 -1.14 5.14
N TYR A 114 -8.59 -0.48 4.50
CA TYR A 114 -7.41 0.08 5.15
C TYR A 114 -7.78 1.30 5.99
N ILE A 115 -8.52 2.27 5.42
CA ILE A 115 -8.88 3.50 6.15
C ILE A 115 -9.86 3.27 7.31
N THR A 116 -10.55 2.12 7.34
CA THR A 116 -11.39 1.72 8.48
C THR A 116 -10.55 1.53 9.75
N LEU A 117 -9.33 1.02 9.61
CA LEU A 117 -8.37 0.83 10.71
C LEU A 117 -7.34 1.97 10.80
N HIS A 118 -7.11 2.68 9.70
CA HIS A 118 -6.13 3.75 9.54
C HIS A 118 -6.81 5.05 9.10
N LYS A 119 -7.62 5.65 9.99
CA LYS A 119 -8.41 6.84 9.66
C LYS A 119 -7.53 8.02 9.24
N GLU A 120 -6.33 8.10 9.79
CA GLU A 120 -5.29 9.07 9.46
C GLU A 120 -4.83 8.99 8.00
N ALA A 121 -4.94 7.82 7.35
CA ALA A 121 -4.56 7.65 5.96
C ALA A 121 -5.60 8.21 4.98
N LYS A 122 -6.81 8.53 5.44
CA LYS A 122 -7.88 9.05 4.57
C LYS A 122 -7.46 10.38 3.93
N LEU A 123 -7.53 10.43 2.60
CA LEU A 123 -7.21 11.63 1.84
C LEU A 123 -8.36 12.63 1.87
N THR A 124 -8.03 13.90 2.03
CA THR A 124 -8.99 15.01 1.88
C THR A 124 -9.18 15.36 0.40
N LYS A 125 -10.26 16.07 0.08
CA LYS A 125 -10.50 16.57 -1.30
C LYS A 125 -9.34 17.44 -1.81
N HIS A 126 -8.74 18.23 -0.93
CA HIS A 126 -7.58 19.06 -1.26
C HIS A 126 -6.36 18.21 -1.62
N GLU A 127 -6.05 17.19 -0.81
CA GLU A 127 -4.92 16.30 -1.05
C GLU A 127 -5.09 15.47 -2.33
N ILE A 128 -6.30 14.97 -2.59
CA ILE A 128 -6.62 14.29 -3.85
C ILE A 128 -6.35 15.21 -5.04
N LYS A 129 -6.79 16.48 -4.96
CA LYS A 129 -6.52 17.47 -6.01
C LYS A 129 -5.02 17.71 -6.19
N LEU A 130 -4.30 17.93 -5.09
CA LEU A 130 -2.86 18.18 -5.11
C LEU A 130 -2.09 17.03 -5.77
N ILE A 131 -2.41 15.78 -5.42
CA ILE A 131 -1.79 14.59 -6.03
C ILE A 131 -2.14 14.53 -7.51
N ARG A 132 -3.40 14.73 -7.89
CA ARG A 132 -3.84 14.68 -9.29
C ARG A 132 -3.13 15.72 -10.14
N ASP A 133 -3.07 16.96 -9.67
CA ASP A 133 -2.39 18.04 -10.36
C ASP A 133 -0.89 17.73 -10.54
N TRP A 134 -0.25 17.20 -9.50
CA TRP A 134 1.16 16.79 -9.54
C TRP A 134 1.46 15.71 -10.58
N THR A 135 0.54 14.77 -10.83
CA THR A 135 0.77 13.74 -11.84
C THR A 135 0.88 14.29 -13.27
N GLY A 136 0.40 15.53 -13.49
CA GLY A 136 0.34 16.14 -14.82
C GLY A 136 -0.56 15.37 -15.80
N LYS A 137 -1.51 14.56 -15.30
CA LYS A 137 -2.46 13.80 -16.11
C LYS A 137 -3.81 14.50 -16.14
N ALA A 138 -4.53 14.27 -17.24
CA ALA A 138 -5.89 14.77 -17.43
C ALA A 138 -6.89 13.60 -17.40
N PRO A 139 -8.20 13.87 -17.24
CA PRO A 139 -9.23 12.84 -17.22
C PRO A 139 -9.43 12.08 -18.54
N PHE A 140 -8.73 12.43 -19.63
CA PHE A 140 -8.89 11.86 -20.97
C PHE A 140 -7.54 11.70 -21.65
#